data_AF-A0A427A7S4-F1
#
_entry.id   AF-A0A427A7S4-F1
#
_cell.length_a   1.000
_cell.length_b   1.000
_cell.length_c   1.000
_cell.angle_alpha   90.00
_cell.angle_beta   90.00
_cell.angle_gamma   90.00
#
_symmetry.space_group_name_H-M   'P 1'
#
loop_
_entity.id
_entity.type
_entity.pdbx_description
1 polymer ?
#
loop_
_entity_poly.entity_id
_entity_poly.type
_entity_poly.pdbx_seq_one_letter_code
_entity_poly.pdbx_strand_id
1 'polypeptide(L)'
;QGLEWKEKAENLELELQQCYKAHTRLSEQLVVEIAECRESKALVQEKEESINNLRNDISLARLPLYNHYRLNISCRIPNILQVNAMYEDMMQQLKVSSIEQLARQQVDEIVRQREAGYVDHVESTVPSSCKHTIHAHEGGCGSILFQYNSDKLISGGQDRTVKIWDTKSGTLSSTLHGCLGSLLDLAITHDNRFIIAASSSNNLYVWETSSGRVRHTLTGHTDKVCAVDASKVSSRNLVSAAYDHTMKVWDLAKGYCTNTIIFQSNCNSLSYTMDGHTFCSGHVDGNLRIWDSRMGKVVSEVAAHSQAVTSIYVSQSGNLLLTSGRDNLHNLFDLRTLEICGTFRANGNRVASNWSRSCISSDENCVVAGSADGSIYIWSRLNNNMLSILEGHSSPVLSCAYSGPGNTLASADKNGNLCIWC
;
A
#
# COMPACT_ATOMS: atom_id res chain seq x y z
N GLN A 1 -32.30 81.06 -16.89
CA GLN A 1 -31.90 80.88 -15.48
C GLN A 1 -33.06 80.46 -14.59
N GLY A 2 -34.21 81.16 -14.52
CA GLY A 2 -35.33 80.78 -13.63
C GLY A 2 -36.01 79.42 -13.89
N LEU A 3 -36.14 78.98 -15.14
CA LEU A 3 -36.73 77.68 -15.49
C LEU A 3 -35.86 76.48 -15.04
N GLU A 4 -34.55 76.62 -15.16
CA GLU A 4 -33.57 75.58 -14.80
C GLU A 4 -33.51 75.34 -13.28
N TRP A 5 -33.73 76.38 -12.48
CA TRP A 5 -33.83 76.26 -11.02
C TRP A 5 -35.16 75.63 -10.57
N LYS A 6 -36.24 75.87 -11.32
CA LYS A 6 -37.54 75.26 -11.03
C LYS A 6 -37.53 73.76 -11.31
N GLU A 7 -36.96 73.35 -12.43
CA GLU A 7 -36.81 71.92 -12.78
C GLU A 7 -35.89 71.18 -11.80
N LYS A 8 -34.80 71.82 -11.35
CA LYS A 8 -33.95 71.27 -10.28
C LYS A 8 -34.67 71.13 -8.94
N ALA A 9 -35.51 72.10 -8.58
CA ALA A 9 -36.30 72.05 -7.34
C ALA A 9 -37.35 70.93 -7.39
N GLU A 10 -38.07 70.78 -8.50
CA GLU A 10 -39.06 69.71 -8.70
C GLU A 10 -38.39 68.32 -8.70
N ASN A 11 -37.19 68.19 -9.30
CA ASN A 11 -36.45 66.94 -9.27
C ASN A 11 -35.93 66.59 -7.87
N LEU A 12 -35.44 67.59 -7.11
CA LEU A 12 -35.07 67.38 -5.70
C LEU A 12 -36.26 66.97 -4.84
N GLU A 13 -37.44 67.54 -5.08
CA GLU A 13 -38.65 67.18 -4.34
C GLU A 13 -39.11 65.74 -4.64
N LEU A 14 -38.96 65.30 -5.89
CA LEU A 14 -39.20 63.91 -6.27
C LEU A 14 -38.21 62.95 -5.60
N GLU A 15 -36.92 63.27 -5.60
CA GLU A 15 -35.88 62.49 -4.92
C GLU A 15 -36.14 62.42 -3.41
N LEU A 16 -36.55 63.54 -2.80
CA LEU A 16 -36.90 63.60 -1.37
C LEU A 16 -38.10 62.69 -1.06
N GLN A 17 -39.15 62.70 -1.89
CA GLN A 17 -40.30 61.80 -1.74
C GLN A 17 -39.91 60.32 -1.91
N GLN A 18 -39.01 60.01 -2.84
CA GLN A 18 -38.50 58.65 -3.03
C GLN A 18 -37.68 58.20 -1.80
N CYS A 19 -36.85 59.08 -1.24
CA CYS A 19 -36.12 58.82 0.00
C CYS A 19 -37.06 58.54 1.18
N TYR A 20 -38.14 59.32 1.35
CA TYR A 20 -39.14 59.05 2.40
C TYR A 20 -39.87 57.71 2.22
N LYS A 21 -40.21 57.34 0.97
CA LYS A 21 -40.82 56.03 0.66
C LYS A 21 -39.85 54.87 0.91
N ALA A 22 -38.57 55.02 0.57
CA ALA A 22 -37.55 54.04 0.87
C ALA A 22 -37.33 53.90 2.39
N HIS A 23 -37.28 55.02 3.12
CA HIS A 23 -37.11 55.01 4.57
C HIS A 23 -38.28 54.31 5.29
N THR A 24 -39.51 54.60 4.89
CA THR A 24 -40.70 53.96 5.47
C THR A 24 -40.70 52.45 5.21
N ARG A 25 -40.40 52.02 3.99
CA ARG A 25 -40.29 50.59 3.64
C ARG A 25 -39.19 49.87 4.44
N LEU A 26 -38.02 50.49 4.59
CA LEU A 26 -36.93 49.95 5.40
C LEU A 26 -37.30 49.89 6.88
N SER A 27 -38.02 50.89 7.40
CA SER A 27 -38.49 50.87 8.79
C SER A 27 -39.50 49.75 9.06
N GLU A 28 -40.41 49.47 8.11
CA GLU A 28 -41.36 48.37 8.23
C GLU A 28 -40.66 47.00 8.20
N GLN A 29 -39.70 46.82 7.28
CA GLN A 29 -38.88 45.60 7.22
C GLN A 29 -38.08 45.38 8.51
N LEU A 30 -37.49 46.43 9.07
CA LEU A 30 -36.73 46.34 10.32
C LEU A 30 -37.61 45.90 11.49
N VAL A 31 -38.86 46.34 11.56
CA VAL A 31 -39.80 45.92 12.63
C VAL A 31 -40.13 44.43 12.53
N VAL A 32 -40.32 43.91 11.32
CA VAL A 32 -40.59 42.48 11.10
C VAL A 32 -39.37 41.64 11.50
N GLU A 33 -38.18 42.02 11.04
CA GLU A 33 -36.92 41.33 11.40
C GLU A 33 -36.66 41.35 12.91
N ILE A 34 -36.96 42.45 13.60
CA ILE A 34 -36.84 42.54 15.06
C ILE A 34 -37.85 41.59 15.75
N ALA A 35 -39.05 41.44 15.22
CA ALA A 35 -40.05 40.51 15.76
C ALA A 35 -39.60 39.05 15.59
N GLU A 36 -39.15 38.67 14.40
CA GLU A 36 -38.63 37.32 14.12
C GLU A 36 -37.38 36.99 14.96
N CYS A 37 -36.50 37.98 15.17
CA CYS A 37 -35.33 37.85 16.03
C CYS A 37 -35.71 37.65 17.50
N ARG A 38 -36.79 38.28 17.99
CA ARG A 38 -37.31 38.08 19.35
C ARG A 38 -37.89 36.67 19.54
N GLU A 39 -38.64 36.17 18.56
CA GLU A 39 -39.18 34.80 18.59
C GLU A 39 -38.06 33.76 18.56
N SER A 40 -37.08 33.95 17.68
CA SER A 40 -35.91 33.08 17.59
C SER A 40 -35.11 33.06 18.90
N LYS A 41 -34.96 34.22 19.56
CA LYS A 41 -34.28 34.32 20.86
C LYS A 41 -35.03 33.58 21.98
N ALA A 42 -36.37 33.66 22.00
CA ALA A 42 -37.17 32.91 22.97
C ALA A 42 -37.03 31.40 22.77
N LEU A 43 -37.04 30.92 21.52
CA LEU A 43 -36.83 29.51 21.19
C LEU A 43 -35.43 29.02 21.63
N VAL A 44 -34.39 29.84 21.44
CA VAL A 44 -33.02 29.50 21.90
C VAL A 44 -32.98 29.33 23.42
N GLN A 45 -33.62 30.23 24.18
CA GLN A 45 -33.68 30.12 25.65
C GLN A 45 -34.36 28.83 26.12
N GLU A 46 -35.49 28.45 25.50
CA GLU A 46 -36.18 27.20 25.81
C GLU A 46 -35.31 25.95 25.51
N LYS A 47 -34.54 25.99 24.42
CA LYS A 47 -33.60 24.91 24.06
C LYS A 47 -32.41 24.85 25.02
N GLU A 48 -31.90 25.99 25.48
CA GLU A 48 -30.83 26.03 26.48
C GLU A 48 -31.27 25.42 27.82
N GLU A 49 -32.49 25.72 28.28
CA GLU A 49 -33.07 25.10 29.47
C GLU A 49 -33.24 23.58 29.29
N SER A 50 -33.73 23.15 28.14
CA SER A 50 -33.87 21.72 27.80
C SER A 50 -32.52 20.99 27.81
N ILE A 51 -31.47 21.61 27.26
CA ILE A 51 -30.10 21.06 27.27
C ILE A 51 -29.55 20.94 28.69
N ASN A 52 -29.80 21.94 29.54
CA ASN A 52 -29.36 21.91 30.93
C ASN A 52 -30.05 20.80 31.72
N ASN A 53 -31.35 20.59 31.51
CA ASN A 53 -32.08 19.47 32.11
C ASN A 53 -31.52 18.11 31.65
N LEU A 54 -31.29 17.93 30.36
CA LEU A 54 -30.68 16.70 29.82
C LEU A 54 -29.25 16.47 30.34
N ARG A 55 -28.46 17.53 30.51
CA ARG A 55 -27.11 17.43 31.12
C ARG A 55 -27.18 16.95 32.55
N ASN A 56 -28.15 17.44 33.33
CA ASN A 56 -28.36 16.98 34.71
C ASN A 56 -28.75 15.51 34.74
N ASP A 57 -29.68 15.07 33.89
CA ASP A 57 -30.12 13.67 33.80
C ASP A 57 -28.96 12.73 33.41
N ILE A 58 -28.15 13.13 32.43
CA ILE A 58 -26.94 12.39 32.04
C ILE A 58 -25.94 12.33 33.21
N SER A 59 -25.77 13.41 33.96
CA SER A 59 -24.85 13.43 35.10
C SER A 59 -25.31 12.48 36.22
N LEU A 60 -26.62 12.43 36.49
CA LEU A 60 -27.24 11.53 37.48
C LEU A 60 -27.15 10.07 37.06
N ALA A 61 -27.33 9.75 35.78
CA ALA A 61 -27.20 8.39 35.25
C ALA A 61 -25.74 7.91 35.14
N ARG A 62 -24.77 8.84 34.99
CA ARG A 62 -23.35 8.52 34.79
C ARG A 62 -22.69 7.93 36.04
N LEU A 63 -22.98 8.45 37.23
CA LEU A 63 -22.32 8.02 38.47
C LEU A 63 -22.60 6.54 38.83
N PRO A 64 -23.87 6.06 38.79
CA PRO A 64 -24.20 4.67 39.05
C PRO A 64 -23.59 3.73 38.01
N LEU A 65 -23.62 4.12 36.74
CA LEU A 65 -23.06 3.31 35.65
C LEU A 65 -21.54 3.19 35.80
N TYR A 66 -20.86 4.30 36.08
CA TYR A 66 -19.41 4.32 36.33
C TYR A 66 -19.03 3.43 37.52
N ASN A 67 -19.77 3.53 38.64
CA ASN A 67 -19.54 2.70 39.82
C ASN A 67 -19.79 1.22 39.54
N HIS A 68 -20.86 0.89 38.79
CA HIS A 68 -21.17 -0.48 38.38
C HIS A 68 -20.04 -1.06 37.51
N TYR A 69 -19.60 -0.35 36.46
CA TYR A 69 -18.50 -0.79 35.61
C TYR A 69 -17.18 -0.91 36.39
N ARG A 70 -16.87 0.05 37.25
CA ARG A 70 -15.67 0.02 38.09
C ARG A 70 -15.65 -1.21 39.01
N LEU A 71 -16.76 -1.54 39.66
CA LEU A 71 -16.88 -2.74 40.49
C LEU A 71 -16.77 -4.02 39.65
N ASN A 72 -17.44 -4.10 38.50
CA ASN A 72 -17.38 -5.26 37.61
C ASN A 72 -15.95 -5.51 37.08
N ILE A 73 -15.22 -4.44 36.74
CA ILE A 73 -13.83 -4.52 36.30
C ILE A 73 -12.93 -4.94 37.46
N SER A 74 -13.09 -4.34 38.65
CA SER A 74 -12.34 -4.68 39.87
C SER A 74 -12.47 -6.17 40.24
N CYS A 75 -13.67 -6.75 40.10
CA CYS A 75 -13.90 -8.16 40.42
C CYS A 75 -13.33 -9.12 39.36
N ARG A 76 -13.17 -8.69 38.10
CA ARG A 76 -12.68 -9.52 36.99
C ARG A 76 -11.16 -9.49 36.83
N ILE A 77 -10.50 -8.41 37.22
CA ILE A 77 -9.03 -8.26 37.11
C ILE A 77 -8.28 -9.43 37.79
N PRO A 78 -8.59 -9.86 39.03
CA PRO A 78 -7.88 -10.98 39.66
C PRO A 78 -8.01 -12.29 38.89
N ASN A 79 -9.20 -12.60 38.38
CA ASN A 79 -9.44 -13.82 37.60
C ASN A 79 -8.70 -13.79 36.26
N ILE A 80 -8.65 -12.63 35.58
CA ILE A 80 -7.91 -12.47 34.33
C ILE A 80 -6.40 -12.57 34.59
N LEU A 81 -5.89 -11.95 35.66
CA LEU A 81 -4.48 -12.07 36.04
C LEU A 81 -4.11 -13.52 36.37
N GLN A 82 -5.00 -14.26 37.04
CA GLN A 82 -4.80 -15.68 37.34
C GLN A 82 -4.79 -16.55 36.07
N VAL A 83 -5.73 -16.34 35.15
CA VAL A 83 -5.77 -17.06 33.86
C VAL A 83 -4.56 -16.69 32.99
N ASN A 84 -4.14 -15.42 32.98
CA ASN A 84 -2.96 -14.99 32.25
C ASN A 84 -1.68 -15.58 32.86
N ALA A 85 -1.57 -15.66 34.18
CA ALA A 85 -0.43 -16.33 34.84
C ALA A 85 -0.40 -17.83 34.49
N MET A 86 -1.55 -18.51 34.49
CA MET A 86 -1.64 -19.92 34.08
C MET A 86 -1.31 -20.11 32.59
N TYR A 87 -1.74 -19.18 31.73
CA TYR A 87 -1.43 -19.19 30.30
C TYR A 87 0.04 -18.89 30.05
N GLU A 88 0.64 -17.94 30.76
CA GLU A 88 2.07 -17.65 30.69
C GLU A 88 2.91 -18.83 31.16
N ASP A 89 2.50 -19.51 32.24
CA ASP A 89 3.19 -20.70 32.75
C ASP A 89 3.05 -21.89 31.77
N MET A 90 1.86 -22.08 31.18
CA MET A 90 1.64 -23.07 30.12
C MET A 90 2.42 -22.74 28.83
N MET A 91 2.47 -21.47 28.43
CA MET A 91 3.26 -21.00 27.28
C MET A 91 4.75 -21.08 27.54
N GLN A 92 5.20 -20.86 28.78
CA GLN A 92 6.58 -21.10 29.18
C GLN A 92 6.88 -22.59 29.16
N GLN A 93 5.99 -23.46 29.64
CA GLN A 93 6.17 -24.91 29.54
C GLN A 93 6.18 -25.41 28.08
N LEU A 94 5.38 -24.82 27.19
CA LEU A 94 5.42 -25.10 25.74
C LEU A 94 6.71 -24.58 25.09
N LYS A 95 7.16 -23.37 25.44
CA LYS A 95 8.45 -22.79 24.97
C LYS A 95 9.67 -23.52 25.51
N VAL A 96 9.61 -24.01 26.75
CA VAL A 96 10.66 -24.78 27.43
C VAL A 96 10.62 -26.24 26.97
N SER A 97 9.49 -26.72 26.44
CA SER A 97 9.48 -28.01 25.77
C SER A 97 10.40 -27.93 24.57
N SER A 98 11.57 -28.54 24.72
CA SER A 98 12.57 -28.72 23.67
C SER A 98 11.96 -29.32 22.41
N ILE A 99 10.73 -29.85 22.47
CA ILE A 99 9.90 -30.35 21.37
C ILE A 99 9.52 -29.26 20.36
N GLU A 100 9.20 -28.01 20.73
CA GLU A 100 8.88 -26.99 19.70
C GLU A 100 10.17 -26.55 18.97
N GLN A 101 11.27 -26.40 19.70
CA GLN A 101 12.58 -26.09 19.12
C GLN A 101 13.15 -27.26 18.33
N LEU A 102 13.01 -28.50 18.80
CA LEU A 102 13.40 -29.73 18.09
C LEU A 102 12.49 -29.98 16.89
N ALA A 103 11.19 -29.73 16.99
CA ALA A 103 10.27 -29.88 15.85
C ALA A 103 10.57 -28.82 14.79
N ARG A 104 10.84 -27.57 15.18
CA ARG A 104 11.33 -26.54 14.24
C ARG A 104 12.66 -26.97 13.64
N GLN A 105 13.66 -27.32 14.43
CA GLN A 105 14.97 -27.76 13.92
C GLN A 105 14.89 -29.01 13.03
N GLN A 106 14.07 -30.00 13.38
CA GLN A 106 13.88 -31.22 12.57
C GLN A 106 13.10 -30.92 11.29
N VAL A 107 12.04 -30.10 11.34
CA VAL A 107 11.35 -29.63 10.14
C VAL A 107 12.29 -28.79 9.27
N ASP A 108 13.12 -27.94 9.88
CA ASP A 108 14.09 -27.10 9.20
C ASP A 108 15.19 -27.94 8.52
N GLU A 109 15.68 -28.98 9.19
CA GLU A 109 16.64 -29.93 8.65
C GLU A 109 16.04 -30.78 7.53
N ILE A 110 14.80 -31.25 7.69
CA ILE A 110 14.05 -31.99 6.65
C ILE A 110 13.75 -31.09 5.44
N VAL A 111 13.39 -29.82 5.64
CA VAL A 111 13.14 -28.86 4.56
C VAL A 111 14.45 -28.56 3.84
N ARG A 112 15.55 -28.28 4.55
CA ARG A 112 16.87 -28.07 3.92
C ARG A 112 17.37 -29.32 3.19
N GLN A 113 17.14 -30.52 3.72
CA GLN A 113 17.48 -31.78 3.05
C GLN A 113 16.57 -32.06 1.84
N ARG A 114 15.29 -31.71 1.88
CA ARG A 114 14.39 -31.79 0.72
C ARG A 114 14.75 -30.76 -0.36
N GLU A 115 15.09 -29.54 0.04
CA GLU A 115 15.57 -28.49 -0.87
C GLU A 115 16.90 -28.91 -1.52
N ALA A 116 17.81 -29.56 -0.78
CA ALA A 116 19.04 -30.14 -1.33
C ALA A 116 18.79 -31.39 -2.20
N GLY A 117 17.75 -32.17 -1.92
CA GLY A 117 17.37 -33.37 -2.69
C GLY A 117 16.55 -33.10 -3.96
N TYR A 118 15.96 -31.91 -4.11
CA TYR A 118 15.23 -31.48 -5.31
C TYR A 118 16.16 -30.81 -6.36
N VAL A 119 17.48 -30.74 -6.10
CA VAL A 119 18.46 -30.05 -6.97
C VAL A 119 18.85 -30.86 -8.20
N ASP A 120 18.45 -32.13 -8.31
CA ASP A 120 18.68 -32.91 -9.53
C ASP A 120 17.49 -32.80 -10.50
N HIS A 121 17.75 -32.06 -11.59
CA HIS A 121 17.05 -32.08 -12.89
C HIS A 121 15.90 -31.09 -13.15
N VAL A 122 16.15 -29.80 -12.99
CA VAL A 122 15.63 -28.81 -13.96
C VAL A 122 16.79 -27.88 -14.32
N GLU A 123 17.30 -27.96 -15.55
CA GLU A 123 18.17 -26.90 -16.08
C GLU A 123 17.38 -25.59 -16.01
N SER A 124 17.78 -24.72 -15.09
CA SER A 124 17.24 -23.36 -15.02
C SER A 124 17.59 -22.65 -16.32
N THR A 125 16.61 -22.45 -17.19
CA THR A 125 16.82 -21.72 -18.45
C THR A 125 16.92 -20.23 -18.14
N VAL A 126 18.11 -19.76 -17.77
CA VAL A 126 18.37 -18.33 -17.62
C VAL A 126 17.97 -17.63 -18.92
N PRO A 127 17.03 -16.66 -18.89
CA PRO A 127 16.64 -15.94 -20.09
C PRO A 127 17.87 -15.30 -20.70
N SER A 128 18.02 -15.41 -22.02
CA SER A 128 19.22 -14.97 -22.73
C SER A 128 18.93 -14.01 -23.86
N SER A 129 17.70 -14.02 -24.37
CA SER A 129 17.31 -13.23 -25.54
C SER A 129 16.07 -12.38 -25.24
N CYS A 130 16.06 -11.14 -25.73
CA CYS A 130 14.86 -10.33 -25.72
C CYS A 130 13.96 -10.74 -26.90
N LYS A 131 12.77 -11.24 -26.60
CA LYS A 131 11.79 -11.67 -27.59
C LYS A 131 10.99 -10.49 -28.14
N HIS A 132 10.53 -9.63 -27.24
CA HIS A 132 9.65 -8.50 -27.56
C HIS A 132 10.10 -7.25 -26.80
N THR A 133 10.28 -6.15 -27.55
CA THR A 133 10.45 -4.81 -26.99
C THR A 133 9.22 -3.99 -27.35
N ILE A 134 8.46 -3.57 -26.33
CA ILE A 134 7.15 -2.94 -26.48
C ILE A 134 7.19 -1.57 -25.83
N HIS A 135 6.81 -0.53 -26.57
CA HIS A 135 6.55 0.78 -25.97
C HIS A 135 5.18 0.76 -25.28
N ALA A 136 5.16 0.58 -23.96
CA ALA A 136 3.94 0.30 -23.22
C ALA A 136 3.22 1.57 -22.75
N HIS A 137 3.96 2.56 -22.25
CA HIS A 137 3.42 3.74 -21.60
C HIS A 137 4.09 5.03 -22.09
N GLU A 138 3.32 6.12 -22.13
CA GLU A 138 3.88 7.46 -22.33
C GLU A 138 4.52 7.93 -21.01
N GLY A 139 5.86 7.90 -20.96
CA GLY A 139 6.63 8.14 -19.73
C GLY A 139 6.97 6.84 -19.00
N GLY A 140 7.44 6.93 -17.76
CA GLY A 140 8.00 5.76 -17.06
C GLY A 140 6.98 4.68 -16.71
N CYS A 141 7.40 3.41 -16.82
CA CYS A 141 6.67 2.27 -16.30
C CYS A 141 7.09 2.03 -14.85
N GLY A 142 6.17 2.26 -13.90
CA GLY A 142 6.48 2.24 -12.47
C GLY A 142 6.59 0.83 -11.91
N SER A 143 5.72 -0.08 -12.35
CA SER A 143 5.69 -1.46 -11.86
C SER A 143 5.11 -2.42 -12.89
N ILE A 144 5.55 -3.67 -12.82
CA ILE A 144 5.10 -4.78 -13.65
C ILE A 144 4.88 -6.02 -12.77
N LEU A 145 3.91 -6.84 -13.14
CA LEU A 145 3.67 -8.13 -12.49
C LEU A 145 3.03 -9.12 -13.45
N PHE A 146 3.29 -10.41 -13.21
CA PHE A 146 2.60 -11.49 -13.91
C PHE A 146 1.31 -11.87 -13.19
N GLN A 147 0.28 -12.16 -13.98
CA GLN A 147 -0.92 -12.78 -13.46
C GLN A 147 -0.66 -14.26 -13.12
N TYR A 148 -1.15 -14.74 -11.97
CA TYR A 148 -0.87 -16.10 -11.48
C TYR A 148 -1.32 -17.17 -12.48
N ASN A 149 -0.47 -18.18 -12.71
CA ASN A 149 -0.72 -19.31 -13.62
C ASN A 149 -1.14 -18.88 -15.04
N SER A 150 -0.64 -17.75 -15.53
CA SER A 150 -0.97 -17.26 -16.86
C SER A 150 0.22 -16.57 -17.52
N ASP A 151 0.18 -16.50 -18.85
CA ASP A 151 1.17 -15.80 -19.67
C ASP A 151 0.80 -14.31 -19.88
N LYS A 152 0.06 -13.73 -18.92
CA LYS A 152 -0.33 -12.32 -18.99
C LYS A 152 0.55 -11.46 -18.09
N LEU A 153 1.09 -10.40 -18.68
CA LEU A 153 1.86 -9.37 -17.99
C LEU A 153 0.99 -8.14 -17.77
N ILE A 154 1.02 -7.58 -16.57
CA ILE A 154 0.32 -6.36 -16.22
C ILE A 154 1.36 -5.27 -15.96
N SER A 155 1.19 -4.11 -16.58
CA SER A 155 2.08 -2.96 -16.43
C SER A 155 1.32 -1.70 -16.03
N GLY A 156 1.95 -0.86 -15.21
CA GLY A 156 1.39 0.40 -14.75
C GLY A 156 2.36 1.54 -14.97
N GLY A 157 1.88 2.61 -15.61
CA GLY A 157 2.72 3.70 -16.08
C GLY A 157 2.39 5.09 -15.54
N GLN A 158 3.24 6.04 -15.91
CA GLN A 158 3.04 7.46 -15.66
C GLN A 158 1.86 8.05 -16.44
N ASP A 159 1.46 7.40 -17.54
CA ASP A 159 0.27 7.73 -18.34
C ASP A 159 -1.07 7.50 -17.62
N ARG A 160 -1.01 7.02 -16.35
CA ARG A 160 -2.17 6.78 -15.47
C ARG A 160 -3.04 5.61 -15.93
N THR A 161 -2.50 4.71 -16.74
CA THR A 161 -3.20 3.51 -17.19
C THR A 161 -2.53 2.24 -16.69
N VAL A 162 -3.34 1.20 -16.53
CA VAL A 162 -2.83 -0.17 -16.38
C VAL A 162 -3.08 -0.91 -17.68
N LYS A 163 -2.07 -1.59 -18.20
CA LYS A 163 -2.16 -2.35 -19.46
C LYS A 163 -1.88 -3.83 -19.20
N ILE A 164 -2.64 -4.69 -19.87
CA ILE A 164 -2.48 -6.14 -19.80
C ILE A 164 -2.01 -6.64 -21.16
N TRP A 165 -0.92 -7.40 -21.17
CA TRP A 165 -0.22 -7.87 -22.36
C TRP A 165 -0.20 -9.38 -22.38
N ASP A 166 -0.30 -9.96 -23.58
CA ASP A 166 0.02 -11.37 -23.80
C ASP A 166 1.52 -11.49 -24.04
N THR A 167 2.23 -12.26 -23.21
CA THR A 167 3.69 -12.38 -23.33
C THR A 167 4.15 -13.25 -24.50
N LYS A 168 3.29 -14.13 -25.03
CA LYS A 168 3.63 -14.96 -26.18
C LYS A 168 3.68 -14.13 -27.46
N SER A 169 2.64 -13.34 -27.69
CA SER A 169 2.48 -12.52 -28.89
C SER A 169 3.04 -11.10 -28.75
N GLY A 170 3.22 -10.60 -27.52
CA GLY A 170 3.59 -9.20 -27.26
C GLY A 170 2.43 -8.21 -27.51
N THR A 171 1.19 -8.70 -27.67
CA THR A 171 0.04 -7.85 -28.01
C THR A 171 -0.67 -7.31 -26.77
N LEU A 172 -1.17 -6.08 -26.86
CA LEU A 172 -2.03 -5.47 -25.84
C LEU A 172 -3.40 -6.17 -25.81
N SER A 173 -3.75 -6.78 -24.69
CA SER A 173 -5.04 -7.43 -24.48
C SER A 173 -6.11 -6.46 -23.99
N SER A 174 -5.78 -5.57 -23.04
CA SER A 174 -6.73 -4.63 -22.46
C SER A 174 -6.03 -3.45 -21.80
N THR A 175 -6.69 -2.29 -21.79
CA THR A 175 -6.25 -1.10 -21.05
C THR A 175 -7.31 -0.73 -20.02
N LEU A 176 -6.87 -0.52 -18.78
CA LEU A 176 -7.70 -0.09 -17.67
C LEU A 176 -7.47 1.41 -17.43
N HIS A 177 -8.57 2.16 -17.46
CA HIS A 177 -8.60 3.59 -17.23
C HIS A 177 -9.27 3.92 -15.90
N GLY A 178 -9.14 5.17 -15.46
CA GLY A 178 -9.81 5.70 -14.26
C GLY A 178 -8.88 6.19 -13.15
N CYS A 179 -7.56 6.03 -13.29
CA CYS A 179 -6.60 6.60 -12.33
C CYS A 179 -6.42 8.11 -12.57
N LEU A 180 -6.27 8.88 -11.49
CA LEU A 180 -6.04 10.32 -11.58
C LEU A 180 -4.54 10.70 -11.56
N GLY A 181 -3.70 9.85 -10.99
CA GLY A 181 -2.24 10.06 -10.89
C GLY A 181 -1.44 8.91 -11.49
N SER A 182 -0.15 9.16 -11.69
CA SER A 182 0.82 8.16 -12.16
C SER A 182 0.83 6.93 -11.25
N LEU A 183 1.04 5.76 -11.84
CA LEU A 183 1.08 4.51 -11.10
C LEU A 183 2.50 4.23 -10.63
N LEU A 184 2.63 4.00 -9.33
CA LEU A 184 3.92 3.75 -8.67
C LEU A 184 4.11 2.26 -8.38
N ASP A 185 3.02 1.54 -8.09
CA ASP A 185 3.09 0.12 -7.84
C ASP A 185 1.79 -0.60 -8.20
N LEU A 186 1.89 -1.92 -8.37
CA LEU A 186 0.80 -2.79 -8.77
C LEU A 186 0.76 -4.05 -7.92
N ALA A 187 -0.45 -4.56 -7.67
CA ALA A 187 -0.69 -5.85 -7.07
C ALA A 187 -1.86 -6.55 -7.77
N ILE A 188 -1.88 -7.87 -7.72
CA ILE A 188 -3.01 -8.69 -8.16
C ILE A 188 -3.43 -9.62 -7.03
N THR A 189 -4.73 -9.85 -6.87
CA THR A 189 -5.23 -10.84 -5.92
C THR A 189 -4.85 -12.26 -6.36
N HIS A 190 -4.67 -13.18 -5.41
CA HIS A 190 -4.27 -14.56 -5.70
C HIS A 190 -5.25 -15.30 -6.64
N ASP A 191 -6.54 -14.93 -6.61
CA ASP A 191 -7.59 -15.47 -7.48
C ASP A 191 -7.64 -14.80 -8.86
N ASN A 192 -6.70 -13.89 -9.16
CA ASN A 192 -6.61 -13.07 -10.36
C ASN A 192 -7.84 -12.19 -10.64
N ARG A 193 -8.76 -12.02 -9.69
CA ARG A 193 -10.01 -11.29 -9.92
C ARG A 193 -9.84 -9.79 -9.90
N PHE A 194 -8.91 -9.28 -9.09
CA PHE A 194 -8.71 -7.86 -8.92
C PHE A 194 -7.27 -7.44 -9.18
N ILE A 195 -7.12 -6.36 -9.94
CA ILE A 195 -5.87 -5.64 -10.11
C ILE A 195 -5.95 -4.38 -9.26
N ILE A 196 -4.91 -4.12 -8.47
CA ILE A 196 -4.81 -2.95 -7.61
C ILE A 196 -3.61 -2.12 -8.04
N ALA A 197 -3.82 -0.81 -8.17
CA ALA A 197 -2.75 0.13 -8.45
C ALA A 197 -2.61 1.18 -7.35
N ALA A 198 -1.37 1.38 -6.92
CA ALA A 198 -0.96 2.48 -6.06
C ALA A 198 -0.66 3.72 -6.90
N SER A 199 -1.33 4.82 -6.59
CA SER A 199 -1.24 6.06 -7.38
C SER A 199 -0.52 7.18 -6.64
N SER A 200 0.14 8.05 -7.39
CA SER A 200 0.64 9.33 -6.91
C SER A 200 -0.47 10.33 -6.54
N SER A 201 -1.74 10.02 -6.84
CA SER A 201 -2.92 10.80 -6.44
C SER A 201 -3.45 10.46 -5.04
N ASN A 202 -2.62 9.81 -4.22
CA ASN A 202 -2.90 9.41 -2.82
C ASN A 202 -3.95 8.29 -2.65
N ASN A 203 -4.52 7.79 -3.74
CA ASN A 203 -5.53 6.72 -3.69
C ASN A 203 -4.99 5.41 -4.24
N LEU A 204 -5.62 4.31 -3.83
CA LEU A 204 -5.51 3.05 -4.56
C LEU A 204 -6.75 2.83 -5.42
N TYR A 205 -6.54 2.27 -6.60
CA TYR A 205 -7.61 1.93 -7.52
C TYR A 205 -7.66 0.42 -7.71
N VAL A 206 -8.86 -0.14 -7.67
CA VAL A 206 -9.12 -1.58 -7.78
C VAL A 206 -10.02 -1.81 -8.98
N TRP A 207 -9.57 -2.60 -9.94
CA TRP A 207 -10.36 -3.03 -11.10
C TRP A 207 -10.65 -4.51 -11.02
N GLU A 208 -11.81 -4.90 -11.53
CA GLU A 208 -12.09 -6.30 -11.84
C GLU A 208 -11.40 -6.69 -13.16
N THR A 209 -10.57 -7.73 -13.14
CA THR A 209 -9.74 -8.15 -14.27
C THR A 209 -10.56 -8.57 -15.50
N SER A 210 -11.72 -9.19 -15.30
CA SER A 210 -12.57 -9.72 -16.38
C SER A 210 -13.34 -8.63 -17.14
N SER A 211 -13.85 -7.63 -16.41
CA SER A 211 -14.69 -6.58 -16.98
C SER A 211 -13.94 -5.27 -17.23
N GLY A 212 -12.77 -5.11 -16.60
CA GLY A 212 -12.00 -3.87 -16.59
C GLY A 212 -12.67 -2.71 -15.83
N ARG A 213 -13.75 -2.97 -15.09
CA ARG A 213 -14.49 -1.94 -14.35
C ARG A 213 -13.81 -1.62 -13.03
N VAL A 214 -13.80 -0.34 -12.67
CA VAL A 214 -13.37 0.11 -11.34
C VAL A 214 -14.37 -0.41 -10.31
N ARG A 215 -13.89 -1.23 -9.38
CA ARG A 215 -14.67 -1.79 -8.28
C ARG A 215 -14.61 -0.92 -7.04
N HIS A 216 -13.40 -0.48 -6.68
CA HIS A 216 -13.17 0.40 -5.53
C HIS A 216 -12.13 1.49 -5.86
N THR A 217 -12.33 2.65 -5.27
CA THR A 217 -11.30 3.67 -5.08
C THR A 217 -11.06 3.78 -3.59
N LEU A 218 -9.94 3.25 -3.11
CA LEU A 218 -9.60 3.21 -1.69
C LEU A 218 -8.96 4.55 -1.32
N THR A 219 -9.71 5.35 -0.58
CA THR A 219 -9.30 6.67 -0.09
C THR A 219 -8.87 6.59 1.37
N GLY A 220 -7.87 7.38 1.75
CA GLY A 220 -7.45 7.49 3.16
C GLY A 220 -5.98 7.80 3.39
N HIS A 221 -5.11 7.60 2.39
CA HIS A 221 -3.76 8.15 2.41
C HIS A 221 -3.78 9.65 2.08
N THR A 222 -2.86 10.42 2.67
CA THR A 222 -2.78 11.88 2.48
C THR A 222 -1.65 12.31 1.56
N ASP A 223 -0.82 11.37 1.12
CA ASP A 223 0.28 11.57 0.17
C ASP A 223 0.39 10.35 -0.77
N LYS A 224 1.28 10.42 -1.76
CA LYS A 224 1.47 9.41 -2.81
C LYS A 224 1.65 8.01 -2.23
N VAL A 225 0.90 7.05 -2.78
CA VAL A 225 0.98 5.64 -2.40
C VAL A 225 2.11 5.00 -3.21
N CYS A 226 3.16 4.57 -2.53
CA CYS A 226 4.41 4.11 -3.15
C CYS A 226 4.53 2.59 -3.26
N ALA A 227 3.79 1.83 -2.44
CA ALA A 227 3.81 0.38 -2.50
C ALA A 227 2.43 -0.20 -2.18
N VAL A 228 2.11 -1.31 -2.82
CA VAL A 228 0.90 -2.08 -2.56
C VAL A 228 1.19 -3.57 -2.73
N ASP A 229 0.64 -4.40 -1.85
CA ASP A 229 0.62 -5.85 -2.06
C ASP A 229 -0.69 -6.47 -1.55
N ALA A 230 -1.11 -7.55 -2.20
CA ALA A 230 -2.28 -8.33 -1.84
C ALA A 230 -1.87 -9.64 -1.16
N SER A 231 -2.70 -10.09 -0.21
CA SER A 231 -2.47 -11.37 0.46
C SER A 231 -2.48 -12.53 -0.53
N LYS A 232 -1.50 -13.43 -0.37
CA LYS A 232 -1.29 -14.60 -1.24
C LYS A 232 -2.24 -15.75 -0.95
N VAL A 233 -2.88 -15.73 0.23
CA VAL A 233 -3.82 -16.76 0.69
C VAL A 233 -5.27 -16.29 0.57
N SER A 234 -5.52 -14.99 0.72
CA SER A 234 -6.87 -14.42 0.74
C SER A 234 -6.97 -13.26 -0.25
N SER A 235 -8.03 -13.20 -1.06
CA SER A 235 -8.24 -12.14 -2.06
C SER A 235 -8.93 -10.92 -1.43
N ARG A 236 -9.02 -10.92 -0.09
CA ARG A 236 -9.70 -9.89 0.70
C ARG A 236 -8.75 -8.86 1.26
N ASN A 237 -7.54 -9.25 1.69
CA ASN A 237 -6.66 -8.37 2.44
C ASN A 237 -5.60 -7.74 1.54
N LEU A 238 -5.39 -6.45 1.71
CA LEU A 238 -4.41 -5.67 0.98
C LEU A 238 -3.63 -4.78 1.94
N VAL A 239 -2.36 -4.54 1.67
CA VAL A 239 -1.54 -3.55 2.38
C VAL A 239 -1.07 -2.49 1.41
N SER A 240 -1.01 -1.26 1.87
CA SER A 240 -0.40 -0.16 1.13
C SER A 240 0.49 0.66 2.04
N ALA A 241 1.52 1.26 1.44
CA ALA A 241 2.38 2.24 2.06
C ALA A 241 2.33 3.54 1.26
N ALA A 242 2.38 4.67 1.97
CA ALA A 242 2.45 5.98 1.35
C ALA A 242 3.53 6.85 1.99
N TYR A 243 3.80 7.98 1.33
CA TYR A 243 4.72 9.00 1.85
C TYR A 243 4.15 9.82 3.01
N ASP A 244 2.91 9.57 3.40
CA ASP A 244 2.26 10.15 4.58
C ASP A 244 2.70 9.51 5.90
N HIS A 245 3.77 8.70 5.89
CA HIS A 245 4.30 7.98 7.04
C HIS A 245 3.32 6.93 7.61
N THR A 246 2.37 6.48 6.79
CA THR A 246 1.42 5.44 7.17
C THR A 246 1.45 4.24 6.24
N MET A 247 1.11 3.10 6.83
CA MET A 247 0.74 1.88 6.12
C MET A 247 -0.67 1.51 6.50
N LYS A 248 -1.45 1.09 5.52
CA LYS A 248 -2.87 0.79 5.71
C LYS A 248 -3.15 -0.64 5.30
N VAL A 249 -3.93 -1.34 6.12
CA VAL A 249 -4.47 -2.66 5.82
C VAL A 249 -5.92 -2.48 5.39
N TRP A 250 -6.28 -2.99 4.23
CA TRP A 250 -7.57 -2.81 3.60
C TRP A 250 -8.29 -4.14 3.47
N ASP A 251 -9.61 -4.06 3.55
CA ASP A 251 -10.51 -5.18 3.31
C ASP A 251 -11.28 -4.92 2.01
N LEU A 252 -10.90 -5.60 0.94
CA LEU A 252 -11.49 -5.48 -0.40
C LEU A 252 -12.95 -5.93 -0.45
N ALA A 253 -13.39 -6.82 0.45
CA ALA A 253 -14.80 -7.22 0.49
C ALA A 253 -15.68 -6.07 1.02
N LYS A 254 -15.13 -5.26 1.93
CA LYS A 254 -15.85 -4.14 2.54
C LYS A 254 -15.54 -2.79 1.89
N GLY A 255 -14.40 -2.66 1.22
CA GLY A 255 -13.96 -1.44 0.54
C GLY A 255 -13.40 -0.35 1.46
N TYR A 256 -13.00 -0.67 2.70
CA TYR A 256 -12.46 0.32 3.64
C TYR A 256 -11.17 -0.14 4.34
N CYS A 257 -10.44 0.83 4.88
CA CYS A 257 -9.25 0.61 5.68
C CYS A 257 -9.62 0.01 7.05
N THR A 258 -9.07 -1.15 7.37
CA THR A 258 -9.28 -1.84 8.64
C THR A 258 -8.28 -1.45 9.71
N ASN A 259 -7.04 -1.17 9.32
CA ASN A 259 -5.98 -0.78 10.24
C ASN A 259 -5.07 0.27 9.61
N THR A 260 -4.66 1.27 10.39
CA THR A 260 -3.67 2.28 10.00
C THR A 260 -2.50 2.22 10.96
N ILE A 261 -1.33 1.94 10.41
CA ILE A 261 -0.05 1.80 11.10
C ILE A 261 0.75 3.05 10.79
N ILE A 262 1.25 3.73 11.82
CA ILE A 262 2.03 4.97 11.71
C ILE A 262 3.48 4.65 12.10
N PHE A 263 4.43 5.14 11.33
CA PHE A 263 5.87 4.95 11.59
C PHE A 263 6.66 6.16 11.10
N GLN A 264 7.86 6.38 11.63
CA GLN A 264 8.61 7.61 11.36
C GLN A 264 9.31 7.62 9.99
N SER A 265 9.78 6.46 9.49
CA SER A 265 10.57 6.35 8.26
C SER A 265 9.75 5.88 7.07
N ASN A 266 9.72 6.59 5.94
CA ASN A 266 8.94 6.21 4.76
C ASN A 266 9.22 4.77 4.31
N CYS A 267 8.16 4.06 3.95
CA CYS A 267 8.24 2.71 3.41
C CYS A 267 8.25 2.78 1.87
N ASN A 268 9.24 2.17 1.22
CA ASN A 268 9.36 2.17 -0.24
C ASN A 268 8.79 0.89 -0.89
N SER A 269 8.71 -0.20 -0.15
CA SER A 269 8.29 -1.51 -0.65
C SER A 269 7.56 -2.31 0.42
N LEU A 270 6.54 -3.04 -0.01
CA LEU A 270 5.79 -3.97 0.82
C LEU A 270 5.74 -5.33 0.15
N SER A 271 5.68 -6.39 0.94
CA SER A 271 5.34 -7.71 0.44
C SER A 271 4.64 -8.54 1.52
N TYR A 272 3.52 -9.15 1.19
CA TYR A 272 2.84 -10.12 2.05
C TYR A 272 3.65 -11.42 2.12
N THR A 273 3.74 -11.99 3.31
CA THR A 273 4.25 -13.34 3.49
C THR A 273 3.22 -14.38 3.03
N MET A 274 3.70 -15.59 2.71
CA MET A 274 2.85 -16.67 2.20
C MET A 274 1.89 -17.26 3.24
N ASP A 275 2.07 -16.96 4.52
CA ASP A 275 1.11 -17.30 5.58
C ASP A 275 -0.17 -16.45 5.53
N GLY A 276 -0.14 -15.31 4.82
CA GLY A 276 -1.24 -14.34 4.74
C GLY A 276 -1.54 -13.60 6.05
N HIS A 277 -0.71 -13.76 7.09
CA HIS A 277 -0.90 -13.16 8.39
C HIS A 277 0.11 -12.04 8.67
N THR A 278 1.31 -12.13 8.10
CA THR A 278 2.32 -11.08 8.22
C THR A 278 2.60 -10.38 6.90
N PHE A 279 3.26 -9.23 6.96
CA PHE A 279 3.84 -8.59 5.79
C PHE A 279 5.16 -7.92 6.17
N CYS A 280 6.03 -7.79 5.18
CA CYS A 280 7.34 -7.18 5.28
C CYS A 280 7.30 -5.76 4.70
N SER A 281 8.02 -4.83 5.33
CA SER A 281 8.16 -3.45 4.86
C SER A 281 9.62 -3.01 4.83
N GLY A 282 9.96 -2.32 3.74
CA GLY A 282 11.32 -1.86 3.44
C GLY A 282 11.37 -0.36 3.56
N HIS A 283 12.13 0.14 4.53
CA HIS A 283 12.12 1.53 4.90
C HIS A 283 13.35 2.30 4.40
N VAL A 284 13.20 3.62 4.33
CA VAL A 284 14.27 4.55 3.92
C VAL A 284 15.43 4.58 4.92
N ASP A 285 15.20 4.17 6.16
CA ASP A 285 16.23 4.06 7.21
C ASP A 285 17.15 2.83 7.04
N GLY A 286 16.89 1.97 6.05
CA GLY A 286 17.65 0.73 5.82
C GLY A 286 17.11 -0.48 6.56
N ASN A 287 16.05 -0.31 7.37
CA ASN A 287 15.49 -1.40 8.16
C ASN A 287 14.39 -2.14 7.40
N LEU A 288 14.40 -3.45 7.57
CA LEU A 288 13.32 -4.37 7.24
C LEU A 288 12.48 -4.58 8.49
N ARG A 289 11.17 -4.38 8.40
CA ARG A 289 10.24 -4.64 9.49
C ARG A 289 9.18 -5.65 9.07
N ILE A 290 8.83 -6.54 9.99
CA ILE A 290 7.80 -7.56 9.80
C ILE A 290 6.65 -7.21 10.73
N TRP A 291 5.43 -7.24 10.20
CA TRP A 291 4.24 -6.79 10.90
C TRP A 291 3.17 -7.87 10.91
N ASP A 292 2.43 -7.93 11.99
CA ASP A 292 1.17 -8.67 12.04
C ASP A 292 0.08 -7.85 11.34
N SER A 293 -0.51 -8.38 10.27
CA SER A 293 -1.55 -7.70 9.48
C SER A 293 -2.84 -7.43 10.24
N ARG A 294 -3.19 -8.29 11.21
CA ARG A 294 -4.42 -8.17 11.99
C ARG A 294 -4.24 -7.17 13.12
N MET A 295 -3.12 -7.27 13.84
CA MET A 295 -2.85 -6.42 15.00
C MET A 295 -2.23 -5.07 14.62
N GLY A 296 -1.54 -5.00 13.48
CA GLY A 296 -0.75 -3.84 13.06
C GLY A 296 0.46 -3.57 13.94
N LYS A 297 0.98 -4.61 14.62
CA LYS A 297 2.16 -4.51 15.49
C LYS A 297 3.40 -5.03 14.78
N VAL A 298 4.55 -4.43 15.08
CA VAL A 298 5.86 -4.95 14.67
C VAL A 298 6.09 -6.28 15.39
N VAL A 299 6.37 -7.32 14.61
CA VAL A 299 6.79 -8.64 15.08
C VAL A 299 8.31 -8.69 15.20
N SER A 300 9.02 -8.17 14.19
CA SER A 300 10.48 -8.13 14.17
C SER A 300 10.99 -6.96 13.36
N GLU A 301 12.21 -6.51 13.67
CA GLU A 301 12.93 -5.44 12.98
C GLU A 301 14.39 -5.86 12.80
N VAL A 302 14.89 -5.72 11.57
CA VAL A 302 16.24 -6.13 11.17
C VAL A 302 16.87 -5.04 10.32
N ALA A 303 18.12 -4.70 10.61
CA ALA A 303 18.91 -3.81 9.76
C ALA A 303 19.32 -4.57 8.49
N ALA A 304 18.61 -4.32 7.39
CA ALA A 304 18.83 -5.06 6.15
C ALA A 304 19.90 -4.41 5.27
N HIS A 305 19.97 -3.07 5.27
CA HIS A 305 20.86 -2.29 4.41
C HIS A 305 21.44 -1.09 5.17
N SER A 306 22.58 -0.61 4.71
CA SER A 306 23.20 0.61 5.24
C SER A 306 22.55 1.90 4.73
N GLN A 307 21.76 1.80 3.66
CA GLN A 307 20.99 2.87 3.05
C GLN A 307 19.55 2.41 2.79
N ALA A 308 18.71 3.31 2.26
CA ALA A 308 17.31 3.05 1.98
C ALA A 308 17.06 1.72 1.23
N VAL A 309 16.14 0.92 1.76
CA VAL A 309 15.59 -0.25 1.08
C VAL A 309 14.72 0.22 -0.09
N THR A 310 14.93 -0.35 -1.27
CA THR A 310 14.24 0.02 -2.51
C THR A 310 13.19 -1.00 -2.93
N SER A 311 13.46 -2.28 -2.70
CA SER A 311 12.49 -3.36 -2.95
C SER A 311 12.58 -4.48 -1.95
N ILE A 312 11.43 -5.15 -1.80
CA ILE A 312 11.24 -6.37 -1.05
C ILE A 312 10.46 -7.33 -1.93
N TYR A 313 10.89 -8.59 -1.96
CA TYR A 313 10.20 -9.67 -2.66
C TYR A 313 10.21 -10.93 -1.80
N VAL A 314 9.03 -11.48 -1.49
CA VAL A 314 8.88 -12.78 -0.84
C VAL A 314 8.86 -13.88 -1.90
N SER A 315 9.68 -14.91 -1.72
CA SER A 315 9.75 -16.12 -2.56
C SER A 315 8.43 -16.89 -2.63
N GLN A 316 8.25 -17.71 -3.67
CA GLN A 316 7.02 -18.51 -3.86
C GLN A 316 6.87 -19.59 -2.78
N SER A 317 7.97 -20.16 -2.31
CA SER A 317 8.02 -21.08 -1.17
C SER A 317 7.66 -20.40 0.16
N GLY A 318 7.84 -19.07 0.25
CA GLY A 318 7.59 -18.30 1.46
C GLY A 318 8.70 -18.40 2.51
N ASN A 319 9.80 -19.10 2.20
CA ASN A 319 10.92 -19.27 3.13
C ASN A 319 11.95 -18.16 3.01
N LEU A 320 12.03 -17.52 1.84
CA LEU A 320 13.04 -16.52 1.52
C LEU A 320 12.44 -15.15 1.25
N LEU A 321 13.22 -14.13 1.60
CA LEU A 321 12.93 -12.73 1.36
C LEU A 321 14.13 -12.04 0.71
N LEU A 322 13.93 -11.48 -0.48
CA LEU A 322 14.94 -10.66 -1.14
C LEU A 322 14.70 -9.20 -0.79
N THR A 323 15.75 -8.52 -0.32
CA THR A 323 15.77 -7.07 -0.11
C THR A 323 16.84 -6.43 -0.99
N SER A 324 16.52 -5.28 -1.55
CA SER A 324 17.45 -4.49 -2.36
C SER A 324 17.65 -3.12 -1.72
N GLY A 325 18.88 -2.61 -1.68
CA GLY A 325 19.21 -1.34 -1.07
C GLY A 325 19.89 -0.37 -2.01
N ARG A 326 19.86 0.93 -1.67
CA ARG A 326 20.65 1.98 -2.33
C ARG A 326 22.16 1.84 -2.14
N ASP A 327 22.58 0.98 -1.22
CA ASP A 327 23.97 0.55 -1.06
C ASP A 327 24.45 -0.42 -2.15
N ASN A 328 23.60 -0.70 -3.15
CA ASN A 328 23.85 -1.63 -4.27
C ASN A 328 24.11 -3.07 -3.81
N LEU A 329 23.55 -3.43 -2.66
CA LEU A 329 23.48 -4.79 -2.19
C LEU A 329 22.08 -5.34 -2.41
N HIS A 330 22.01 -6.62 -2.75
CA HIS A 330 20.78 -7.41 -2.74
C HIS A 330 20.97 -8.53 -1.72
N ASN A 331 20.26 -8.46 -0.59
CA ASN A 331 20.38 -9.41 0.50
C ASN A 331 19.22 -10.41 0.46
N LEU A 332 19.53 -11.68 0.63
CA LEU A 332 18.56 -12.76 0.71
C LEU A 332 18.48 -13.23 2.16
N PHE A 333 17.31 -13.09 2.76
CA PHE A 333 17.01 -13.46 4.13
C PHE A 333 16.21 -14.77 4.19
N ASP A 334 16.52 -15.63 5.15
CA ASP A 334 15.59 -16.68 5.58
C ASP A 334 14.53 -16.05 6.49
N LEU A 335 13.25 -16.15 6.12
CA LEU A 335 12.16 -15.52 6.87
C LEU A 335 11.96 -16.10 8.27
N ARG A 336 12.45 -17.33 8.53
CA ARG A 336 12.31 -17.98 9.84
C ARG A 336 13.33 -17.46 10.84
N THR A 337 14.58 -17.28 10.40
CA THR A 337 15.69 -16.84 11.27
C THR A 337 15.96 -15.34 11.16
N LEU A 338 15.55 -14.72 10.05
CA LEU A 338 15.88 -13.36 9.65
C LEU A 338 17.38 -13.10 9.53
N GLU A 339 18.14 -14.15 9.22
CA GLU A 339 19.55 -14.07 8.90
C GLU A 339 19.77 -13.96 7.40
N ILE A 340 20.86 -13.28 7.01
CA ILE A 340 21.26 -13.16 5.61
C ILE A 340 21.90 -14.47 5.16
N CYS A 341 21.26 -15.16 4.22
CA CYS A 341 21.77 -16.39 3.60
C CYS A 341 22.66 -16.11 2.38
N GLY A 342 22.50 -14.95 1.75
CA GLY A 342 23.29 -14.55 0.59
C GLY A 342 23.25 -13.06 0.36
N THR A 343 24.36 -12.51 -0.15
CA THR A 343 24.47 -11.11 -0.55
C THR A 343 25.00 -11.06 -1.97
N PHE A 344 24.23 -10.44 -2.87
CA PHE A 344 24.59 -10.27 -4.28
C PHE A 344 24.97 -8.83 -4.55
N ARG A 345 26.07 -8.66 -5.29
CA ARG A 345 26.56 -7.37 -5.77
C ARG A 345 27.28 -7.56 -7.10
N ALA A 346 27.26 -6.53 -7.94
CA ALA A 346 28.05 -6.46 -9.15
C ALA A 346 28.67 -5.06 -9.26
N ASN A 347 29.91 -4.96 -9.75
CA ASN A 347 30.65 -3.68 -9.77
C ASN A 347 30.00 -2.61 -10.68
N GLY A 348 29.21 -3.02 -11.68
CA GLY A 348 28.45 -2.12 -12.56
C GLY A 348 27.01 -1.87 -12.12
N ASN A 349 26.44 -2.72 -11.27
CA ASN A 349 25.03 -2.61 -10.89
C ASN A 349 24.81 -1.41 -9.96
N ARG A 350 23.92 -0.51 -10.37
CA ARG A 350 23.43 0.58 -9.53
C ARG A 350 21.92 0.60 -9.52
N VAL A 351 21.34 0.58 -8.33
CA VAL A 351 19.88 0.64 -8.22
C VAL A 351 19.36 1.99 -8.74
N ALA A 352 18.54 1.93 -9.79
CA ALA A 352 18.09 3.10 -10.54
C ALA A 352 17.27 4.10 -9.71
N SER A 353 16.45 3.60 -8.79
CA SER A 353 15.46 4.39 -8.07
C SER A 353 15.18 3.84 -6.67
N ASN A 354 14.55 4.66 -5.82
CA ASN A 354 14.02 4.21 -4.52
C ASN A 354 12.88 3.19 -4.67
N TRP A 355 12.34 3.03 -5.88
CA TRP A 355 11.25 2.10 -6.19
C TRP A 355 11.66 1.00 -7.16
N SER A 356 12.97 0.78 -7.36
CA SER A 356 13.45 -0.27 -8.24
C SER A 356 13.09 -1.65 -7.70
N ARG A 357 12.28 -2.42 -8.43
CA ARG A 357 11.81 -3.75 -8.03
C ARG A 357 12.73 -4.86 -8.54
N SER A 358 13.28 -5.62 -7.61
CA SER A 358 14.00 -6.88 -7.86
C SER A 358 13.07 -8.07 -7.65
N CYS A 359 13.38 -9.21 -8.26
CA CYS A 359 12.60 -10.43 -8.12
C CYS A 359 13.48 -11.67 -8.03
N ILE A 360 12.89 -12.76 -7.55
CA ILE A 360 13.45 -14.10 -7.59
C ILE A 360 12.75 -14.86 -8.74
N SER A 361 13.48 -15.74 -9.42
CA SER A 361 12.91 -16.64 -10.41
C SER A 361 11.92 -17.63 -9.80
N SER A 362 11.02 -18.17 -10.63
CA SER A 362 9.99 -19.12 -10.17
C SER A 362 10.57 -20.43 -9.61
N ASP A 363 11.73 -20.86 -10.12
CA ASP A 363 12.49 -22.01 -9.63
C ASP A 363 13.36 -21.69 -8.39
N GLU A 364 13.32 -20.45 -7.90
CA GLU A 364 14.07 -19.94 -6.75
C GLU A 364 15.61 -20.01 -6.88
N ASN A 365 16.13 -20.31 -8.08
CA ASN A 365 17.57 -20.48 -8.28
C ASN A 365 18.27 -19.18 -8.70
N CYS A 366 17.52 -18.20 -9.21
CA CYS A 366 18.07 -16.96 -9.72
C CYS A 366 17.49 -15.73 -9.02
N VAL A 367 18.36 -14.76 -8.76
CA VAL A 367 17.98 -13.42 -8.30
C VAL A 367 18.20 -12.45 -9.43
N VAL A 368 17.24 -11.55 -9.67
CA VAL A 368 17.30 -10.59 -10.76
C VAL A 368 17.04 -9.17 -10.28
N ALA A 369 17.91 -8.26 -10.73
CA ALA A 369 17.78 -6.84 -10.46
C ALA A 369 18.11 -6.02 -11.71
N GLY A 370 17.31 -4.98 -11.92
CA GLY A 370 17.57 -3.96 -12.92
C GLY A 370 18.54 -2.90 -12.40
N SER A 371 19.35 -2.36 -13.30
CA SER A 371 20.35 -1.34 -12.99
C SER A 371 20.07 -0.01 -13.73
N ALA A 372 20.71 1.05 -13.25
CA ALA A 372 20.61 2.40 -13.75
C ALA A 372 21.20 2.58 -15.16
N ASP A 373 22.11 1.69 -15.56
CA ASP A 373 22.71 1.63 -16.90
C ASP A 373 21.76 1.04 -17.97
N GLY A 374 20.61 0.49 -17.57
CA GLY A 374 19.69 -0.20 -18.47
C GLY A 374 19.93 -1.71 -18.56
N SER A 375 20.95 -2.20 -17.86
CA SER A 375 21.28 -3.62 -17.80
C SER A 375 20.48 -4.33 -16.72
N ILE A 376 20.23 -5.61 -16.93
CA ILE A 376 19.58 -6.49 -15.97
C ILE A 376 20.59 -7.55 -15.56
N TYR A 377 20.82 -7.64 -14.26
CA TYR A 377 21.80 -8.56 -13.68
C TYR A 377 21.07 -9.78 -13.13
N ILE A 378 21.58 -10.97 -13.46
CA ILE A 378 21.07 -12.25 -12.99
C ILE A 378 22.17 -12.95 -12.18
N TRP A 379 21.87 -13.32 -10.95
CA TRP A 379 22.76 -14.08 -10.08
C TRP A 379 22.20 -15.47 -9.79
N SER A 380 23.09 -16.45 -9.63
CA SER A 380 22.77 -17.76 -9.08
C SER A 380 22.71 -17.68 -7.56
N ARG A 381 21.62 -18.16 -6.97
CA ARG A 381 21.47 -18.30 -5.53
C ARG A 381 22.42 -19.35 -4.94
N LEU A 382 22.69 -20.44 -5.68
CA LEU A 382 23.51 -21.55 -5.18
C LEU A 382 24.98 -21.13 -4.99
N ASN A 383 25.51 -20.41 -5.97
CA ASN A 383 26.94 -20.08 -6.01
C ASN A 383 27.24 -18.63 -5.60
N ASN A 384 26.22 -17.81 -5.34
CA ASN A 384 26.30 -16.35 -5.18
C ASN A 384 27.06 -15.63 -6.30
N ASN A 385 27.18 -16.28 -7.46
CA ASN A 385 27.90 -15.79 -8.61
C ASN A 385 26.93 -15.22 -9.63
N MET A 386 27.43 -14.21 -10.34
CA MET A 386 26.70 -13.61 -11.44
C MET A 386 26.69 -14.56 -12.65
N LEU A 387 25.50 -14.81 -13.20
CA LEU A 387 25.28 -15.73 -14.32
C LEU A 387 25.30 -15.00 -15.65
N SER A 388 24.52 -13.92 -15.77
CA SER A 388 24.36 -13.18 -17.01
C SER A 388 24.04 -11.71 -16.78
N ILE A 389 24.32 -10.91 -17.82
CA ILE A 389 23.84 -9.54 -17.98
C ILE A 389 22.96 -9.54 -19.21
N LEU A 390 21.74 -9.05 -19.06
CA LEU A 390 20.86 -8.80 -20.19
C LEU A 390 20.88 -7.31 -20.50
N GLU A 391 21.30 -6.99 -21.72
CA GLU A 391 21.32 -5.64 -22.25
C GLU A 391 20.20 -5.50 -23.28
N GLY A 392 19.39 -4.44 -23.14
CA GLY A 392 18.28 -4.20 -24.06
C GLY A 392 17.49 -2.93 -23.78
N HIS A 393 17.53 -2.41 -22.54
CA HIS A 393 17.00 -1.10 -22.25
C HIS A 393 18.06 -0.02 -22.49
N SER A 394 17.65 1.09 -23.09
CA SER A 394 18.47 2.30 -23.25
C SER A 394 18.36 3.26 -22.06
N SER A 395 17.60 2.87 -21.02
CA SER A 395 17.28 3.71 -19.88
C SER A 395 17.17 2.87 -18.61
N PRO A 396 17.26 3.51 -17.42
CA PRO A 396 17.29 2.81 -16.15
C PRO A 396 16.12 1.82 -16.00
N VAL A 397 16.43 0.58 -15.62
CA VAL A 397 15.41 -0.46 -15.36
C VAL A 397 14.79 -0.23 -13.99
N LEU A 398 13.48 -0.06 -13.96
CA LEU A 398 12.71 0.25 -12.76
C LEU A 398 12.06 -0.98 -12.13
N SER A 399 11.67 -1.97 -12.92
CA SER A 399 10.99 -3.14 -12.37
C SER A 399 11.30 -4.39 -13.18
N CYS A 400 11.49 -5.50 -12.48
CA CYS A 400 11.69 -6.83 -13.04
C CYS A 400 10.69 -7.79 -12.39
N ALA A 401 10.10 -8.68 -13.19
CA ALA A 401 9.20 -9.73 -12.72
C ALA A 401 9.44 -11.04 -13.48
N TYR A 402 9.33 -12.18 -12.80
CA TYR A 402 9.34 -13.50 -13.43
C TYR A 402 7.93 -14.06 -13.55
N SER A 403 7.69 -14.79 -14.65
CA SER A 403 6.49 -15.62 -14.80
C SER A 403 6.65 -16.92 -14.00
N GLY A 404 5.57 -17.34 -13.34
CA GLY A 404 5.54 -18.61 -12.60
C GLY A 404 5.76 -19.84 -13.48
N PRO A 405 4.96 -20.04 -14.55
CA PRO A 405 5.02 -21.27 -15.34
C PRO A 405 5.97 -21.24 -16.56
N GLY A 406 6.49 -20.08 -16.97
CA GLY A 406 7.11 -19.92 -18.30
C GLY A 406 8.59 -19.52 -18.33
N ASN A 407 9.26 -19.47 -17.17
CA ASN A 407 10.61 -18.92 -16.97
C ASN A 407 10.87 -17.62 -17.76
N THR A 408 9.81 -16.85 -17.99
CA THR A 408 9.84 -15.64 -18.80
C THR A 408 10.12 -14.49 -17.85
N LEU A 409 11.17 -13.74 -18.12
CA LEU A 409 11.45 -12.51 -17.39
C LEU A 409 10.81 -11.35 -18.14
N ALA A 410 10.19 -10.43 -17.41
CA ALA A 410 9.78 -9.14 -17.93
C ALA A 410 10.55 -8.04 -17.20
N SER A 411 10.92 -7.00 -17.92
CA SER A 411 11.56 -5.81 -17.36
C SER A 411 10.95 -4.54 -17.94
N ALA A 412 10.99 -3.48 -17.13
CA ALA A 412 10.41 -2.20 -17.45
C ALA A 412 11.40 -1.07 -17.19
N ASP A 413 11.50 -0.12 -18.12
CA ASP A 413 12.37 1.04 -17.97
C ASP A 413 11.65 2.35 -17.62
N LYS A 414 12.47 3.36 -17.30
CA LYS A 414 12.04 4.72 -17.00
C LYS A 414 11.40 5.47 -18.18
N ASN A 415 11.53 4.98 -19.42
CA ASN A 415 10.92 5.59 -20.59
C ASN A 415 9.62 4.91 -21.02
N GLY A 416 9.17 3.88 -20.29
CA GLY A 416 7.91 3.20 -20.54
C GLY A 416 8.03 2.01 -21.48
N ASN A 417 9.25 1.54 -21.80
CA ASN A 417 9.43 0.34 -22.59
C ASN A 417 9.41 -0.90 -21.70
N LEU A 418 8.78 -1.94 -22.20
CA LEU A 418 8.77 -3.28 -21.64
C LEU A 418 9.59 -4.20 -22.53
N CYS A 419 10.49 -4.96 -21.93
CA CYS A 419 11.20 -6.05 -22.60
C CYS A 419 10.75 -7.38 -22.00
N ILE A 420 10.45 -8.36 -22.86
CA ILE A 420 10.08 -9.72 -22.49
C ILE A 420 11.22 -10.64 -22.93
N TRP A 421 11.80 -11.37 -21.99
CA TRP A 421 12.98 -12.21 -22.16
C TRP A 421 12.62 -13.69 -22.03
N CYS A 422 13.22 -14.51 -22.88
CA CYS A 422 13.10 -15.97 -22.86
C CYS A 422 14.44 -16.67 -23.08
#